data_AF-A0A3Q2CP86-F1
#
_entry.id   AF-A0A3Q2CP86-F1
#
_cell.length_a   1.000
_cell.length_b   1.000
_cell.length_c   1.000
_cell.angle_alpha   90.00
_cell.angle_beta   90.00
_cell.angle_gamma   90.00
#
_symmetry.space_group_name_H-M   'P 1'
#
loop_
_entity.id
_entity.type
_entity.pdbx_description
1 polymer ?
#
loop_
_entity_poly.entity_id
_entity_poly.type
_entity_poly.pdbx_seq_one_letter_code
_entity_poly.pdbx_strand_id
1 'polypeptide(L)'
;MLGYVTGGTDLIPNGLYRTLKKDTVIFNAPVKKISQKNNKVTVWYQDKKTQSLSNLIADAALVTTTAKAALFIDFDPPLSPSKMEALRLVRYASSTKVILTFSEKFWEKEGIHGGKSITDRPSRFIYYPSHSFPGNDKIGVLLASYTWAEDSILLTSLSDDNLKEIALKDLELIHGDQVRSLCTGVYVKKWTLDPHSHDAFSFFTPYQLSEYAKVIFKNEGRIYFAGEHTDLPHAWMESSVKSAIKAARNITDALKALDADMARDEL
;
A
#
# COMPACT_ATOMS: atom_id res chain seq x y z
N MET A 1 16.40 -13.49 -12.72
CA MET A 1 16.86 -12.17 -12.23
C MET A 1 15.63 -11.43 -11.72
N LEU A 2 15.53 -11.19 -10.41
CA LEU A 2 14.47 -10.34 -9.86
C LEU A 2 14.83 -8.88 -10.17
N GLY A 3 13.96 -8.15 -10.87
CA GLY A 3 14.18 -6.75 -11.21
C GLY A 3 13.88 -5.83 -10.02
N TYR A 4 14.62 -4.73 -9.90
CA TYR A 4 14.31 -3.61 -9.01
C TYR A 4 14.36 -2.30 -9.80
N VAL A 5 13.72 -1.26 -9.28
CA VAL A 5 13.77 0.08 -9.90
C VAL A 5 14.97 0.83 -9.36
N THR A 6 15.98 1.06 -10.19
CA THR A 6 17.13 1.89 -9.84
C THR A 6 16.68 3.30 -9.48
N GLY A 7 17.09 3.78 -8.31
CA GLY A 7 16.70 5.10 -7.79
C GLY A 7 15.44 5.11 -6.91
N GLY A 8 14.75 3.99 -6.75
CA GLY A 8 13.59 3.86 -5.86
C GLY A 8 12.31 3.46 -6.58
N THR A 9 11.45 2.71 -5.89
CA THR A 9 10.18 2.22 -6.46
C THR A 9 9.13 3.33 -6.62
N ASP A 10 9.28 4.45 -5.89
CA ASP A 10 8.42 5.63 -6.00
C ASP A 10 8.53 6.33 -7.37
N LEU A 11 9.59 6.06 -8.14
CA LEU A 11 9.72 6.53 -9.52
C LEU A 11 8.60 6.00 -10.42
N ILE A 12 8.00 4.84 -10.13
CA ILE A 12 6.86 4.31 -10.88
C ILE A 12 5.62 5.23 -10.73
N PRO A 13 5.06 5.43 -9.51
CA PRO A 13 3.89 6.30 -9.35
C PRO A 13 4.20 7.76 -9.70
N ASN A 14 5.41 8.25 -9.44
CA ASN A 14 5.80 9.61 -9.85
C ASN A 14 5.88 9.77 -11.37
N GLY A 15 6.36 8.74 -12.09
CA GLY A 15 6.35 8.69 -13.55
C GLY A 15 4.93 8.78 -14.10
N LEU A 16 4.01 7.95 -13.58
CA LEU A 16 2.60 7.98 -13.96
C LEU A 16 1.96 9.34 -13.66
N TYR A 17 2.19 9.88 -12.46
CA TYR A 17 1.65 11.18 -12.06
C TYR A 17 2.03 12.30 -13.04
N ARG A 18 3.27 12.33 -13.54
CA ARG A 18 3.74 13.33 -14.51
C ARG A 18 3.07 13.25 -15.88
N THR A 19 2.46 12.11 -16.23
CA THR A 19 1.71 11.96 -17.49
C THR A 19 0.29 12.52 -17.43
N LEU A 20 -0.23 12.76 -16.23
CA LEU A 20 -1.58 13.28 -16.03
C LEU A 20 -1.65 14.76 -16.42
N LYS A 21 -2.81 15.20 -16.89
CA LYS A 21 -3.06 16.63 -17.13
C LYS A 21 -2.85 17.40 -15.83
N LYS A 22 -2.40 18.64 -15.94
CA LYS A 22 -2.26 19.53 -14.79
C LYS A 22 -3.59 19.59 -14.00
N ASP A 23 -3.49 19.63 -12.68
CA ASP A 23 -4.63 19.72 -11.75
C ASP A 23 -5.56 18.49 -11.72
N THR A 24 -5.17 17.36 -12.33
CA THR A 24 -5.91 16.09 -12.23
C THR A 24 -5.89 15.49 -10.82
N VAL A 25 -4.81 15.69 -10.06
CA VAL A 25 -4.65 15.13 -8.71
C VAL A 25 -4.71 16.23 -7.67
N ILE A 26 -5.63 16.09 -6.73
CA ILE A 26 -5.77 16.99 -5.58
C ILE A 26 -5.15 16.30 -4.36
N PHE A 27 -3.98 16.77 -3.93
CA PHE A 27 -3.34 16.26 -2.71
C PHE A 27 -3.97 16.84 -1.44
N ASN A 28 -3.72 16.20 -0.29
CA ASN A 28 -4.24 16.63 1.02
C ASN A 28 -5.77 16.71 1.11
N ALA A 29 -6.45 15.87 0.33
CA ALA A 29 -7.90 15.86 0.17
C ALA A 29 -8.51 14.50 0.56
N PRO A 30 -8.46 14.06 1.83
CA PRO A 30 -9.17 12.86 2.28
C PRO A 30 -10.66 12.96 1.94
N VAL A 31 -11.16 11.98 1.18
CA VAL A 31 -12.58 11.80 0.91
C VAL A 31 -13.30 11.44 2.22
N LYS A 32 -14.43 12.09 2.47
CA LYS A 32 -15.26 11.91 3.67
C LYS A 32 -16.62 11.30 3.36
N LYS A 33 -17.20 11.64 2.21
CA LYS A 33 -18.49 11.13 1.78
C LYS A 33 -18.51 10.84 0.29
N ILE A 34 -19.17 9.77 -0.12
CA ILE A 34 -19.52 9.49 -1.51
C ILE A 34 -21.01 9.21 -1.55
N SER A 35 -21.76 9.99 -2.33
CA SER A 35 -23.18 9.71 -2.58
C SER A 35 -23.44 9.43 -4.04
N GLN A 36 -24.46 8.63 -4.34
CA GLN A 36 -24.95 8.47 -5.70
C GLN A 36 -26.46 8.70 -5.78
N LYS A 37 -26.88 9.59 -6.69
CA LYS A 37 -28.29 9.94 -6.93
C LYS A 37 -28.43 10.45 -8.37
N ASN A 38 -29.60 10.24 -8.98
CA ASN A 38 -29.93 10.77 -10.31
C ASN A 38 -28.83 10.50 -11.37
N ASN A 39 -28.33 9.27 -11.42
CA ASN A 39 -27.25 8.86 -12.35
C ASN A 39 -25.91 9.59 -12.20
N LYS A 40 -25.68 10.31 -11.10
CA LYS A 40 -24.39 10.96 -10.79
C LYS A 40 -23.87 10.49 -9.43
N VAL A 41 -22.56 10.65 -9.25
CA VAL A 41 -21.85 10.47 -7.99
C VAL A 41 -21.30 11.81 -7.54
N THR A 42 -21.49 12.14 -6.26
CA THR A 42 -20.88 13.29 -5.62
C THR A 42 -19.86 12.81 -4.61
N VAL A 43 -18.64 13.31 -4.70
CA VAL A 43 -17.51 12.96 -3.81
C VAL A 43 -17.15 14.18 -3.00
N TRP A 44 -17.35 14.12 -1.68
CA TRP A 44 -16.92 15.18 -0.77
C TRP A 44 -15.57 14.83 -0.17
N TYR A 45 -14.66 15.79 -0.22
CA TYR A 45 -13.34 15.67 0.39
C TYR A 45 -13.07 16.89 1.28
N GLN A 46 -12.24 16.67 2.28
CA GLN A 46 -11.84 17.70 3.23
C GLN A 46 -10.42 18.14 2.94
N ASP A 47 -10.18 19.43 2.77
CA ASP A 47 -8.81 19.96 2.68
C ASP A 47 -8.15 19.87 4.07
N LYS A 48 -7.00 19.19 4.17
CA LYS A 48 -6.32 19.01 5.48
C LYS A 48 -5.81 20.31 6.10
N LYS A 49 -5.54 21.36 5.32
CA LYS A 49 -5.01 22.64 5.82
C LYS A 49 -6.14 23.55 6.30
N THR A 50 -7.17 23.74 5.50
CA THR A 50 -8.28 24.66 5.82
C THR A 50 -9.41 23.98 6.59
N GLN A 51 -9.42 22.64 6.62
CA GLN A 51 -10.52 21.81 7.15
C GLN A 51 -11.85 21.99 6.40
N SER A 52 -11.88 22.75 5.28
CA SER A 52 -13.09 23.02 4.51
C SER A 52 -13.51 21.81 3.69
N LEU A 53 -14.82 21.60 3.58
CA LEU A 53 -15.41 20.56 2.77
C LEU A 53 -15.65 21.07 1.34
N SER A 54 -15.15 20.35 0.34
CA SER A 54 -15.39 20.59 -1.08
C SER A 54 -15.98 19.34 -1.72
N ASN A 55 -16.58 19.46 -2.91
CA ASN A 55 -17.11 18.32 -3.63
C ASN A 55 -16.84 18.36 -5.13
N LEU A 56 -16.90 17.17 -5.73
CA LEU A 56 -16.86 16.95 -7.17
C LEU A 56 -18.06 16.09 -7.58
N ILE A 57 -18.64 16.38 -8.74
CA ILE A 57 -19.71 15.59 -9.34
C ILE A 57 -19.16 14.85 -10.55
N ALA A 58 -19.45 13.56 -10.67
CA ALA A 58 -18.97 12.68 -11.73
C ALA A 58 -20.03 11.65 -12.13
N ASP A 59 -19.81 10.94 -13.24
CA ASP A 59 -20.69 9.85 -13.71
C ASP A 59 -20.48 8.53 -12.95
N ALA A 60 -19.29 8.34 -12.39
CA ALA A 60 -18.90 7.20 -11.58
C ALA A 60 -17.75 7.61 -10.64
N ALA A 61 -17.57 6.86 -9.54
CA ALA A 61 -16.41 6.97 -8.69
C ALA A 61 -15.68 5.62 -8.62
N LEU A 62 -14.34 5.67 -8.68
CA LEU A 62 -13.48 4.51 -8.44
C LEU A 62 -12.76 4.69 -7.11
N VAL A 63 -13.14 3.90 -6.10
CA VAL A 63 -12.51 3.89 -4.78
C VAL A 63 -11.26 3.02 -4.84
N THR A 64 -10.08 3.65 -4.69
CA THR A 64 -8.77 2.97 -4.76
C THR A 64 -8.01 2.93 -3.43
N THR A 65 -8.70 3.19 -2.32
CA THR A 65 -8.13 3.10 -0.97
C THR A 65 -7.91 1.64 -0.57
N THR A 66 -7.29 1.37 0.59
CA THR A 66 -7.40 0.04 1.20
C THR A 66 -8.84 -0.25 1.62
N ALA A 67 -9.16 -1.53 1.86
CA ALA A 67 -10.49 -1.92 2.36
C ALA A 67 -10.79 -1.24 3.70
N LYS A 68 -9.79 -1.19 4.59
CA LYS A 68 -9.89 -0.54 5.91
C LYS A 68 -10.10 0.97 5.78
N ALA A 69 -9.36 1.64 4.90
CA ALA A 69 -9.52 3.08 4.67
C ALA A 69 -10.91 3.42 4.11
N ALA A 70 -11.49 2.55 3.29
CA ALA A 70 -12.84 2.75 2.76
C ALA A 70 -13.91 2.81 3.85
N LEU A 71 -13.69 2.20 5.02
CA LEU A 71 -14.63 2.26 6.16
C LEU A 71 -14.74 3.65 6.80
N PHE A 72 -13.81 4.56 6.50
CA PHE A 72 -13.84 5.96 6.96
C PHE A 72 -14.55 6.90 5.98
N ILE A 73 -15.14 6.36 4.90
CA ILE A 73 -15.94 7.10 3.94
C ILE A 73 -17.40 6.81 4.21
N ASP A 74 -18.20 7.86 4.38
CA ASP A 74 -19.65 7.74 4.47
C ASP A 74 -20.24 7.52 3.07
N PHE A 75 -20.95 6.41 2.89
CA PHE A 75 -21.62 6.09 1.62
C PHE A 75 -23.12 6.38 1.71
N ASP A 76 -23.67 7.00 0.67
CA ASP A 76 -25.08 7.41 0.60
C ASP A 76 -25.71 7.11 -0.78
N PRO A 77 -26.56 6.07 -0.93
CA PRO A 77 -26.99 5.15 0.12
C PRO A 77 -25.83 4.33 0.69
N PRO A 78 -25.97 3.77 1.91
CA PRO A 78 -24.96 2.89 2.49
C PRO A 78 -24.63 1.72 1.56
N LEU A 79 -23.37 1.27 1.57
CA LEU A 79 -23.00 0.04 0.87
C LEU A 79 -23.77 -1.15 1.44
N SER A 80 -23.94 -2.20 0.63
CA SER A 80 -24.65 -3.40 1.07
C SER A 80 -24.02 -3.98 2.35
N PRO A 81 -24.82 -4.61 3.24
CA PRO A 81 -24.28 -5.22 4.46
C PRO A 81 -23.13 -6.18 4.18
N SER A 82 -23.23 -7.00 3.13
CA SER A 82 -22.18 -7.93 2.72
C SER A 82 -20.87 -7.22 2.33
N LYS A 83 -20.96 -6.07 1.66
CA LYS A 83 -19.80 -5.26 1.27
C LYS A 83 -19.14 -4.63 2.48
N MET A 84 -19.93 -4.05 3.38
CA MET A 84 -19.43 -3.47 4.63
C MET A 84 -18.78 -4.52 5.53
N GLU A 85 -19.38 -5.71 5.62
CA GLU A 85 -18.79 -6.84 6.34
C GLU A 85 -17.45 -7.24 5.71
N ALA A 86 -17.42 -7.45 4.39
CA ALA A 86 -16.20 -7.87 3.70
C ALA A 86 -15.07 -6.83 3.83
N LEU A 87 -15.36 -5.53 3.67
CA LEU A 87 -14.38 -4.45 3.87
C LEU A 87 -13.82 -4.41 5.31
N ARG A 88 -14.65 -4.78 6.30
CA ARG A 88 -14.27 -4.80 7.72
C ARG A 88 -13.47 -6.03 8.11
N LEU A 89 -13.83 -7.20 7.60
CA LEU A 89 -13.31 -8.49 8.05
C LEU A 89 -12.17 -9.02 7.19
N VAL A 90 -12.00 -8.52 5.97
CA VAL A 90 -10.87 -8.91 5.11
C VAL A 90 -9.55 -8.74 5.85
N ARG A 91 -8.80 -9.84 5.99
CA ARG A 91 -7.57 -9.81 6.75
C ARG A 91 -6.49 -9.08 5.95
N TYR A 92 -5.81 -8.18 6.63
CA TYR A 92 -4.54 -7.62 6.19
C TYR A 92 -3.41 -8.21 7.03
N ALA A 93 -2.26 -8.52 6.44
CA ALA A 93 -1.06 -8.81 7.21
C ALA A 93 -0.35 -7.50 7.56
N SER A 94 0.10 -7.40 8.81
CA SER A 94 0.96 -6.29 9.24
C SER A 94 2.37 -6.43 8.71
N SER A 95 3.09 -5.31 8.60
CA SER A 95 4.49 -5.36 8.20
C SER A 95 5.29 -4.19 8.76
N THR A 96 6.50 -4.51 9.22
CA THR A 96 7.49 -3.55 9.70
C THR A 96 8.80 -3.75 8.95
N LYS A 97 9.43 -2.64 8.54
CA LYS A 97 10.79 -2.60 8.02
C LYS A 97 11.65 -1.74 8.93
N VAL A 98 12.76 -2.30 9.42
CA VAL A 98 13.81 -1.57 10.13
C VAL A 98 15.00 -1.46 9.18
N ILE A 99 15.32 -0.24 8.80
CA ILE A 99 16.43 0.08 7.90
C ILE A 99 17.51 0.73 8.74
N LEU A 100 18.72 0.19 8.68
CA LEU A 100 19.89 0.72 9.36
C LEU A 100 20.87 1.26 8.33
N THR A 101 21.41 2.45 8.61
CA THR A 101 22.50 3.01 7.81
C THR A 101 23.83 2.74 8.51
N PHE A 102 24.87 2.48 7.73
CA PHE A 102 26.21 2.16 8.20
C PHE A 102 27.25 3.00 7.49
N SER A 103 28.33 3.34 8.19
CA SER A 103 29.46 4.09 7.63
C SER A 103 30.28 3.28 6.63
N GLU A 104 30.14 1.95 6.63
CA GLU A 104 30.69 1.02 5.65
C GLU A 104 29.75 -0.17 5.36
N LYS A 105 29.89 -0.78 4.17
CA LYS A 105 29.20 -2.01 3.77
C LYS A 105 29.93 -3.26 4.31
N PHE A 106 29.90 -3.46 5.63
CA PHE A 106 30.66 -4.53 6.30
C PHE A 106 30.39 -5.93 5.72
N TRP A 107 29.15 -6.22 5.33
CA TRP A 107 28.74 -7.52 4.76
C TRP A 107 29.43 -7.86 3.44
N GLU A 108 29.87 -6.86 2.65
CA GLU A 108 30.61 -7.12 1.40
C GLU A 108 31.99 -7.72 1.67
N LYS A 109 32.61 -7.42 2.84
CA LYS A 109 33.89 -8.01 3.26
C LYS A 109 33.76 -9.51 3.57
N GLU A 110 32.53 -9.95 3.86
CA GLU A 110 32.16 -11.36 4.08
C GLU A 110 31.74 -12.06 2.78
N GLY A 111 31.82 -11.37 1.64
CA GLY A 111 31.41 -11.90 0.33
C GLY A 111 29.89 -11.85 0.07
N ILE A 112 29.14 -11.10 0.87
CA ILE A 112 27.68 -10.99 0.73
C ILE A 112 27.34 -9.86 -0.25
N HIS A 113 26.75 -10.22 -1.39
CA HIS A 113 26.29 -9.29 -2.42
C HIS A 113 24.82 -9.57 -2.78
N GLY A 114 23.91 -8.88 -2.12
CA GLY A 114 22.47 -9.15 -2.21
C GLY A 114 22.03 -10.38 -1.41
N GLY A 115 20.81 -10.85 -1.66
CA GLY A 115 20.23 -11.96 -0.92
C GLY A 115 19.74 -11.58 0.49
N LYS A 116 19.65 -12.58 1.37
CA LYS A 116 19.16 -12.37 2.74
C LYS A 116 19.75 -13.37 3.74
N SER A 117 19.85 -12.92 4.98
CA SER A 117 20.00 -13.79 6.15
C SER A 117 18.65 -14.06 6.78
N ILE A 118 18.50 -15.26 7.34
CA ILE A 118 17.25 -15.73 7.96
C ILE A 118 17.57 -16.15 9.39
N THR A 119 16.75 -15.71 10.33
CA THR A 119 16.92 -16.01 11.75
C THR A 119 15.55 -16.21 12.43
N ASP A 120 15.56 -16.92 13.56
CA ASP A 120 14.44 -17.04 14.49
C ASP A 120 14.36 -15.88 15.50
N ARG A 121 15.39 -15.01 15.51
CA ARG A 121 15.45 -13.80 16.32
C ARG A 121 14.50 -12.72 15.81
N PRO A 122 14.12 -11.72 16.62
CA PRO A 122 13.08 -10.75 16.26
C PRO A 122 13.27 -10.04 14.91
N SER A 123 14.50 -9.89 14.41
CA SER A 123 14.75 -9.29 13.09
C SER A 123 14.22 -10.13 11.91
N ARG A 124 14.08 -11.45 12.08
CA ARG A 124 13.62 -12.50 11.14
C ARG A 124 14.36 -12.59 9.80
N PHE A 125 14.30 -11.53 9.00
CA PHE A 125 14.90 -11.48 7.67
C PHE A 125 15.70 -10.18 7.49
N ILE A 126 17.00 -10.32 7.21
CA ILE A 126 17.91 -9.23 6.88
C ILE A 126 18.17 -9.29 5.38
N TYR A 127 17.82 -8.24 4.64
CA TYR A 127 18.03 -8.18 3.20
C TYR A 127 19.20 -7.26 2.87
N TYR A 128 20.19 -7.82 2.18
CA TYR A 128 21.36 -7.07 1.72
C TYR A 128 21.03 -6.38 0.39
N PRO A 129 21.43 -5.11 0.20
CA PRO A 129 21.21 -4.41 -1.06
C PRO A 129 21.84 -5.17 -2.22
N SER A 130 21.08 -5.28 -3.33
CA SER A 130 21.60 -5.75 -4.62
C SER A 130 21.99 -4.59 -5.54
N HIS A 131 22.05 -3.37 -5.01
CA HIS A 131 22.36 -2.14 -5.73
C HIS A 131 23.38 -1.31 -4.96
N SER A 132 24.12 -0.48 -5.70
CA SER A 132 25.01 0.54 -5.13
C SER A 132 24.38 1.92 -5.31
N PHE A 133 24.74 2.85 -4.43
CA PHE A 133 24.33 4.24 -4.56
C PHE A 133 25.34 4.96 -5.47
N PRO A 134 24.90 5.62 -6.57
CA PRO A 134 25.81 6.36 -7.43
C PRO A 134 26.64 7.38 -6.63
N GLY A 135 27.97 7.34 -6.79
CA GLY A 135 28.89 8.21 -6.05
C GLY A 135 29.06 7.86 -4.57
N ASN A 136 28.58 6.70 -4.12
CA ASN A 136 28.68 6.25 -2.75
C ASN A 136 29.00 4.74 -2.68
N ASP A 137 30.29 4.46 -2.56
CA ASP A 137 30.82 3.10 -2.46
C ASP A 137 31.01 2.64 -1.01
N LYS A 138 30.80 3.54 -0.04
CA LYS A 138 31.12 3.28 1.37
C LYS A 138 29.86 3.05 2.21
N ILE A 139 28.91 3.99 2.22
CA ILE A 139 27.76 3.94 3.13
C ILE A 139 26.88 2.75 2.77
N GLY A 140 26.58 1.94 3.77
CA GLY A 140 25.65 0.81 3.67
C GLY A 140 24.25 1.22 4.10
N VAL A 141 23.22 0.83 3.35
CA VAL A 141 21.82 0.94 3.77
C VAL A 141 21.25 -0.46 3.81
N LEU A 142 21.09 -1.03 4.99
CA LEU A 142 20.68 -2.42 5.18
C LEU A 142 19.22 -2.48 5.60
N LEU A 143 18.42 -3.33 4.97
CA LEU A 143 17.13 -3.72 5.51
C LEU A 143 17.38 -4.76 6.60
N ALA A 144 17.70 -4.28 7.79
CA ALA A 144 18.13 -5.08 8.94
C ALA A 144 17.00 -5.92 9.54
N SER A 145 15.75 -5.55 9.31
CA SER A 145 14.61 -6.40 9.62
C SER A 145 13.47 -6.15 8.66
N TYR A 146 12.88 -7.23 8.14
CA TYR A 146 11.63 -7.20 7.41
C TYR A 146 10.69 -8.30 7.92
N THR A 147 9.65 -7.89 8.65
CA THR A 147 8.71 -8.81 9.30
C THR A 147 7.29 -8.60 8.79
N TRP A 148 6.52 -9.69 8.80
CA TRP A 148 5.10 -9.73 8.45
C TRP A 148 4.27 -10.28 9.61
N ALA A 149 2.95 -10.06 9.55
CA ALA A 149 1.95 -10.64 10.43
C ALA A 149 2.35 -10.57 11.92
N GLU A 150 2.34 -11.68 12.64
CA GLU A 150 2.60 -11.73 14.09
C GLU A 150 4.02 -11.24 14.44
N ASP A 151 5.03 -11.56 13.63
CA ASP A 151 6.40 -11.04 13.82
C ASP A 151 6.41 -9.50 13.75
N SER A 152 5.60 -8.89 12.88
CA SER A 152 5.47 -7.44 12.78
C SER A 152 4.65 -6.83 13.93
N ILE A 153 3.62 -7.53 14.41
CA ILE A 153 2.74 -7.05 15.49
C ILE A 153 3.55 -6.92 16.78
N LEU A 154 4.43 -7.89 17.08
CA LEU A 154 5.34 -7.86 18.22
C LEU A 154 6.19 -6.58 18.27
N LEU A 155 6.54 -6.02 17.11
CA LEU A 155 7.39 -4.84 16.97
C LEU A 155 6.62 -3.50 16.98
N THR A 156 5.28 -3.54 16.91
CA THR A 156 4.48 -2.35 16.61
C THR A 156 4.55 -1.30 17.72
N SER A 157 4.52 -1.73 18.99
CA SER A 157 4.52 -0.85 20.17
C SER A 157 5.90 -0.31 20.57
N LEU A 158 6.98 -0.84 20.00
CA LEU A 158 8.35 -0.46 20.36
C LEU A 158 8.74 0.89 19.73
N SER A 159 9.58 1.69 20.38
CA SER A 159 10.16 2.88 19.73
C SER A 159 11.12 2.49 18.61
N ASP A 160 11.40 3.42 17.70
CA ASP A 160 12.35 3.21 16.61
C ASP A 160 13.77 2.92 17.15
N ASP A 161 14.16 3.54 18.27
CA ASP A 161 15.42 3.25 18.96
C ASP A 161 15.45 1.84 19.54
N ASN A 162 14.36 1.36 20.16
CA ASN A 162 14.31 -0.03 20.65
C ASN A 162 14.40 -1.03 19.49
N LEU A 163 13.77 -0.72 18.35
CA LEU A 163 13.86 -1.55 17.14
C LEU A 163 15.26 -1.53 16.52
N LYS A 164 15.93 -0.38 16.54
CA LYS A 164 17.34 -0.25 16.18
C LYS A 164 18.21 -1.15 17.05
N GLU A 165 18.04 -1.11 18.36
CA GLU A 165 18.84 -1.92 19.29
C GLU A 165 18.61 -3.42 19.14
N ILE A 166 17.36 -3.84 18.90
CA ILE A 166 17.04 -5.23 18.57
C ILE A 166 17.74 -5.67 17.29
N ALA A 167 17.63 -4.88 16.22
CA ALA A 167 18.24 -5.18 14.93
C ALA A 167 19.78 -5.21 15.02
N LEU A 168 20.39 -4.27 15.75
CA LEU A 168 21.84 -4.26 15.96
C LEU A 168 22.31 -5.49 16.74
N LYS A 169 21.62 -5.87 17.81
CA LYS A 169 21.95 -7.06 18.59
C LYS A 169 21.90 -8.33 17.74
N ASP A 170 20.90 -8.44 16.87
CA ASP A 170 20.77 -9.59 15.97
C ASP A 170 21.87 -9.57 14.90
N LEU A 171 22.23 -8.40 14.36
CA LEU A 171 23.34 -8.28 13.40
C LEU A 171 24.70 -8.56 14.03
N GLU A 172 24.95 -8.14 15.28
CA GLU A 172 26.19 -8.46 16.00
C GLU A 172 26.39 -9.96 16.14
N LEU A 173 25.32 -10.71 16.42
CA LEU A 173 25.39 -12.18 16.50
C LEU A 173 25.65 -12.86 15.15
N ILE A 174 25.27 -12.23 14.05
CA ILE A 174 25.42 -12.78 12.70
C ILE A 174 26.76 -12.39 12.08
N HIS A 175 27.20 -11.15 12.30
CA HIS A 175 28.32 -10.53 11.58
C HIS A 175 29.49 -10.10 12.49
N GLY A 176 29.30 -10.12 13.81
CA GLY A 176 30.30 -9.72 14.81
C GLY A 176 30.07 -8.31 15.41
N ASP A 177 30.72 -8.07 16.55
CA ASP A 177 30.52 -6.89 17.40
C ASP A 177 30.87 -5.56 16.71
N GLN A 178 31.68 -5.58 15.64
CA GLN A 178 32.06 -4.38 14.92
C GLN A 178 30.87 -3.63 14.31
N VAL A 179 29.77 -4.34 14.01
CA VAL A 179 28.57 -3.77 13.34
C VAL A 179 28.03 -2.55 14.09
N ARG A 180 28.01 -2.59 15.42
CA ARG A 180 27.46 -1.50 16.24
C ARG A 180 28.23 -0.20 16.05
N SER A 181 29.56 -0.27 16.01
CA SER A 181 30.41 0.91 15.82
C SER A 181 30.22 1.57 14.45
N LEU A 182 29.72 0.81 13.47
CA LEU A 182 29.52 1.26 12.10
C LEU A 182 28.14 1.88 11.89
N CYS A 183 27.17 1.64 12.78
CA CYS A 183 25.80 2.11 12.62
C CYS A 183 25.72 3.65 12.76
N THR A 184 25.18 4.30 11.74
CA THR A 184 25.06 5.77 11.67
C THR A 184 23.62 6.26 11.85
N GLY A 185 22.62 5.39 11.73
CA GLY A 185 21.22 5.81 11.76
C GLY A 185 20.22 4.66 11.63
N VAL A 186 18.96 5.00 11.87
CA VAL A 186 17.81 4.10 11.74
C VAL A 186 16.66 4.82 11.05
N TYR A 187 15.92 4.09 10.22
CA TYR A 187 14.60 4.47 9.74
C TYR A 187 13.66 3.28 9.87
N VAL A 188 12.47 3.49 10.46
CA VAL A 188 11.48 2.43 10.64
C VAL A 188 10.21 2.79 9.88
N LYS A 189 9.69 1.84 9.09
CA LYS A 189 8.33 1.91 8.54
C LYS A 189 7.47 0.81 9.13
N LYS A 190 6.47 1.19 9.92
CA LYS A 190 5.41 0.31 10.42
C LYS A 190 4.13 0.59 9.62
N TRP A 191 3.74 -0.34 8.75
CA TRP A 191 2.56 -0.14 7.91
C TRP A 191 1.25 -0.15 8.70
N THR A 192 1.21 -0.86 9.83
CA THR A 192 0.04 -0.91 10.74
C THR A 192 -0.32 0.44 11.35
N LEU A 193 0.66 1.36 11.45
CA LEU A 193 0.46 2.71 11.99
C LEU A 193 0.25 3.76 10.89
N ASP A 194 0.22 3.35 9.62
CA ASP A 194 0.02 4.28 8.52
C ASP A 194 -1.44 4.78 8.51
N PRO A 195 -1.68 6.10 8.59
CA PRO A 195 -3.02 6.66 8.71
C PRO A 195 -3.82 6.63 7.40
N HIS A 196 -3.20 6.21 6.29
CA HIS A 196 -3.83 6.15 4.98
C HIS A 196 -4.11 4.71 4.54
N SER A 197 -3.21 3.76 4.84
CA SER A 197 -3.42 2.35 4.50
C SER A 197 -4.07 1.55 5.63
N HIS A 198 -3.85 1.92 6.90
CA HIS A 198 -4.30 1.22 8.10
C HIS A 198 -3.82 -0.24 8.27
N ASP A 199 -2.91 -0.69 7.39
CA ASP A 199 -2.11 -1.91 7.48
C ASP A 199 -1.18 -2.04 6.25
N ALA A 200 -0.46 -3.16 6.09
CA ALA A 200 0.44 -3.37 4.96
C ALA A 200 -0.29 -3.82 3.67
N PHE A 201 -0.85 -5.02 3.65
CA PHE A 201 -1.46 -5.60 2.44
C PHE A 201 -2.47 -6.70 2.78
N SER A 202 -3.38 -6.98 1.86
CA SER A 202 -4.39 -8.03 2.04
C SER A 202 -3.72 -9.40 2.16
N PHE A 203 -4.22 -10.22 3.07
CA PHE A 203 -3.68 -11.55 3.29
C PHE A 203 -4.80 -12.44 3.85
N PHE A 204 -5.62 -12.94 2.94
CA PHE A 204 -6.84 -13.66 3.27
C PHE A 204 -6.56 -14.87 4.15
N THR A 205 -7.32 -15.00 5.23
CA THR A 205 -7.37 -16.22 6.04
C THR A 205 -8.24 -17.27 5.34
N PRO A 206 -8.28 -18.53 5.83
CA PRO A 206 -9.18 -19.54 5.29
C PRO A 206 -10.63 -19.02 5.11
N TYR A 207 -11.29 -19.48 4.05
CA TYR A 207 -12.65 -19.12 3.62
C TYR A 207 -12.87 -17.70 3.08
N GLN A 208 -12.04 -16.72 3.44
CA GLN A 208 -12.23 -15.34 2.97
C GLN A 208 -12.18 -15.20 1.45
N LEU A 209 -11.42 -16.05 0.75
CA LEU A 209 -11.38 -16.03 -0.71
C LEU A 209 -12.75 -16.36 -1.31
N SER A 210 -13.40 -17.43 -0.85
CA SER A 210 -14.71 -17.84 -1.34
C SER A 210 -15.82 -16.89 -0.88
N GLU A 211 -15.71 -16.35 0.33
CA GLU A 211 -16.76 -15.53 0.95
C GLU A 211 -16.73 -14.07 0.49
N TYR A 212 -15.54 -13.48 0.42
CA TYR A 212 -15.40 -12.03 0.27
C TYR A 212 -14.88 -11.56 -1.09
N ALA A 213 -14.12 -12.36 -1.84
CA ALA A 213 -13.52 -11.87 -3.09
C ALA A 213 -14.58 -11.36 -4.07
N LYS A 214 -15.64 -12.13 -4.33
CA LYS A 214 -16.72 -11.71 -5.23
C LYS A 214 -17.38 -10.41 -4.77
N VAL A 215 -17.55 -10.22 -3.47
CA VAL A 215 -18.22 -9.05 -2.89
C VAL A 215 -17.32 -7.81 -2.92
N ILE A 216 -16.06 -7.95 -2.50
CA ILE A 216 -15.08 -6.85 -2.50
C ILE A 216 -14.84 -6.36 -3.93
N PHE A 217 -14.81 -7.25 -4.92
CA PHE A 217 -14.46 -6.89 -6.30
C PHE A 217 -15.64 -6.25 -7.05
N LYS A 218 -16.87 -6.41 -6.54
CA LYS A 218 -18.10 -5.94 -7.18
C LYS A 218 -18.33 -4.44 -6.92
N ASN A 219 -18.76 -3.71 -7.94
CA ASN A 219 -19.24 -2.33 -7.81
C ASN A 219 -20.66 -2.29 -7.19
N GLU A 220 -21.00 -1.17 -6.58
CA GLU A 220 -22.34 -0.90 -6.07
C GLU A 220 -22.92 0.35 -6.74
N GLY A 221 -23.83 0.12 -7.69
CA GLY A 221 -24.28 1.16 -8.60
C GLY A 221 -23.09 1.75 -9.38
N ARG A 222 -22.90 3.06 -9.27
CA ARG A 222 -21.85 3.83 -9.95
C ARG A 222 -20.55 3.97 -9.12
N ILE A 223 -20.47 3.27 -7.98
CA ILE A 223 -19.29 3.23 -7.11
C ILE A 223 -18.53 1.93 -7.36
N TYR A 224 -17.37 2.05 -7.99
CA TYR A 224 -16.46 0.96 -8.32
C TYR A 224 -15.32 0.91 -7.30
N PHE A 225 -14.65 -0.24 -7.22
CA PHE A 225 -13.56 -0.48 -6.29
C PHE A 225 -12.36 -1.07 -7.03
N ALA A 226 -11.17 -0.59 -6.72
CA ALA A 226 -9.92 -1.14 -7.21
C ALA A 226 -8.83 -1.04 -6.13
N GLY A 227 -7.72 -1.71 -6.37
CA GLY A 227 -6.59 -1.81 -5.44
C GLY A 227 -6.21 -3.26 -5.19
N GLU A 228 -5.06 -3.45 -4.53
CA GLU A 228 -4.49 -4.77 -4.24
C GLU A 228 -5.48 -5.77 -3.61
N HIS A 229 -6.38 -5.30 -2.75
CA HIS A 229 -7.41 -6.11 -2.09
C HIS A 229 -8.57 -6.56 -2.98
N THR A 230 -8.65 -6.04 -4.21
CA THR A 230 -9.75 -6.28 -5.16
C THR A 230 -9.35 -7.20 -6.32
N ASP A 231 -8.16 -7.80 -6.27
CA ASP A 231 -7.69 -8.77 -7.25
C ASP A 231 -6.62 -9.68 -6.65
N LEU A 232 -6.23 -10.72 -7.39
CA LEU A 232 -5.22 -11.69 -7.01
C LEU A 232 -4.04 -11.70 -7.99
N PRO A 233 -2.83 -12.06 -7.51
CA PRO A 233 -2.48 -12.36 -6.13
C PRO A 233 -2.32 -11.10 -5.25
N HIS A 234 -2.58 -11.22 -3.96
CA HIS A 234 -2.39 -10.14 -3.00
C HIS A 234 -0.91 -9.73 -2.79
N ALA A 235 -0.70 -8.53 -2.23
CA ALA A 235 0.59 -7.90 -1.90
C ALA A 235 1.46 -7.43 -3.08
N TRP A 236 0.91 -7.38 -4.30
CA TRP A 236 1.67 -7.00 -5.51
C TRP A 236 1.12 -5.72 -6.16
N MET A 237 2.04 -4.86 -6.63
CA MET A 237 1.69 -3.69 -7.46
C MET A 237 0.94 -4.09 -8.74
N GLU A 238 1.32 -5.23 -9.33
CA GLU A 238 0.66 -5.79 -10.52
C GLU A 238 -0.85 -5.94 -10.31
N SER A 239 -1.27 -6.52 -9.18
CA SER A 239 -2.68 -6.70 -8.86
C SER A 239 -3.42 -5.39 -8.65
N SER A 240 -2.77 -4.39 -8.05
CA SER A 240 -3.33 -3.03 -7.98
C SER A 240 -3.56 -2.44 -9.37
N VAL A 241 -2.58 -2.52 -10.27
CA VAL A 241 -2.69 -1.98 -11.63
C VAL A 241 -3.74 -2.73 -12.45
N LYS A 242 -3.70 -4.06 -12.43
CA LYS A 242 -4.67 -4.93 -13.10
C LYS A 242 -6.10 -4.65 -12.65
N SER A 243 -6.33 -4.53 -11.34
CA SER A 243 -7.66 -4.22 -10.79
C SER A 243 -8.16 -2.85 -11.23
N ALA A 244 -7.28 -1.83 -11.27
CA ALA A 244 -7.62 -0.49 -11.72
C ALA A 244 -7.97 -0.46 -13.20
N ILE A 245 -7.20 -1.15 -14.06
CA ILE A 245 -7.49 -1.28 -15.50
C ILE A 245 -8.84 -1.97 -15.71
N LYS A 246 -9.11 -3.06 -14.99
CA LYS A 246 -10.39 -3.77 -15.04
C LYS A 246 -11.55 -2.87 -14.65
N ALA A 247 -11.44 -2.14 -13.54
CA ALA A 247 -12.49 -1.25 -13.07
C ALA A 247 -12.72 -0.08 -14.06
N ALA A 248 -11.66 0.52 -14.60
CA ALA A 248 -11.75 1.58 -15.60
C ALA A 248 -12.46 1.13 -16.89
N ARG A 249 -12.16 -0.10 -17.36
CA ARG A 249 -12.88 -0.71 -18.49
C ARG A 249 -14.36 -0.90 -18.17
N ASN A 250 -14.68 -1.49 -17.02
CA ASN A 250 -16.08 -1.69 -16.61
C ASN A 250 -16.87 -0.38 -16.51
N ILE A 251 -16.26 0.69 -15.99
CA ILE A 251 -16.86 2.03 -15.96
C ILE A 251 -17.14 2.51 -17.39
N THR A 252 -16.16 2.39 -18.28
CA THR A 252 -16.29 2.83 -19.68
C THR A 252 -17.40 2.08 -20.40
N ASP A 253 -17.46 0.77 -20.25
CA ASP A 253 -18.45 -0.08 -20.92
C ASP A 253 -19.87 0.19 -20.39
N ALA A 254 -20.01 0.38 -19.08
CA ALA A 254 -21.30 0.72 -18.47
C ALA A 254 -21.83 2.07 -18.98
N LEU A 255 -20.98 3.10 -19.06
CA LEU A 255 -21.39 4.42 -19.55
C LEU A 255 -21.80 4.38 -21.03
N LYS A 256 -21.08 3.64 -21.88
CA LYS A 256 -21.46 3.45 -23.28
C LYS A 256 -22.80 2.74 -23.45
N ALA A 257 -23.08 1.75 -22.62
CA ALA A 257 -24.36 1.05 -22.66
C ALA A 257 -25.53 1.98 -22.30
N LEU A 258 -25.34 2.83 -21.28
CA LEU A 258 -26.30 3.87 -20.91
C LEU A 258 -26.57 4.86 -22.05
N ASP A 259 -25.53 5.36 -22.72
CA ASP A 259 -25.67 6.27 -23.86
C ASP A 259 -26.43 5.61 -25.02
N ALA A 260 -26.17 4.33 -25.28
CA ALA A 260 -26.83 3.57 -26.33
C ALA A 260 -28.32 3.29 -26.03
N ASP A 261 -28.69 3.05 -24.77
CA ASP A 261 -30.08 2.86 -24.37
C ASP A 261 -30.86 4.18 -24.42
N MET A 262 -30.27 5.30 -23.97
CA MET A 262 -30.90 6.62 -24.10
C MET A 262 -31.17 7.01 -25.57
N ALA A 263 -30.23 6.72 -26.48
CA ALA A 263 -30.42 6.98 -27.90
C ALA A 263 -31.50 6.12 -28.56
N ARG A 264 -31.86 4.97 -27.95
CA ARG A 264 -32.96 4.11 -28.43
C ARG A 264 -34.32 4.57 -27.92
N ASP A 265 -34.38 5.11 -26.71
CA ASP A 265 -35.62 5.61 -26.10
C ASP A 265 -36.06 6.98 -26.69
N GLU A 266 -35.18 7.68 -27.41
CA GLU A 266 -35.46 8.94 -28.12
C GLU A 266 -35.96 8.75 -29.58
N LEU A 267 -36.02 7.51 -30.08
CA LEU A 267 -36.50 7.13 -31.43
C LEU A 267 -37.89 6.49 -31.39
#